data_AF-A0A9P1KJA5-F1
#
_entry.id   AF-A0A9P1KJA5-F1
#
_cell.length_a   1.000
_cell.length_b   1.000
_cell.length_c   1.000
_cell.angle_alpha   90.00
_cell.angle_beta   90.00
_cell.angle_gamma   90.00
#
_symmetry.space_group_name_H-M   'P 1'
#
loop_
_entity.id
_entity.type
_entity.pdbx_description
1 polymer ?
#
loop_
_entity_poly.entity_id
_entity_poly.type
_entity_poly.pdbx_seq_one_letter_code
_entity_poly.pdbx_strand_id
1 'polypeptide(L)'
;MENHYELVAANERGHYPIHPMGVELGIWLGQYGNLELPWLRWWDSQGNLLLTGDERARIERQRAENERQRAEQAEQRFEQAEVELQQERQRAEAERQRAERLAELLRAQGIDPEEL
;
A
#
# COMPACT_ATOMS: atom_id res chain seq x y z
N MET A 1 -28.54 39.23 19.56
CA MET A 1 -27.23 38.60 19.82
C MET A 1 -26.20 39.61 19.36
N GLU A 2 -25.42 40.19 20.27
CA GLU A 2 -24.39 41.16 19.90
C GLU A 2 -23.16 40.44 19.35
N ASN A 3 -22.92 40.62 18.05
CA ASN A 3 -21.69 40.19 17.38
C ASN A 3 -20.56 41.13 17.80
N HIS A 4 -19.80 40.74 18.82
CA HIS A 4 -18.56 41.43 19.19
C HIS A 4 -17.36 40.57 18.77
N TYR A 5 -16.28 41.25 18.42
CA TYR A 5 -14.98 40.61 18.16
C TYR A 5 -14.18 40.61 19.46
N GLU A 6 -13.69 39.44 19.86
CA GLU A 6 -12.76 39.31 20.98
C GLU A 6 -11.35 39.04 20.46
N LEU A 7 -10.36 39.73 21.02
CA LEU A 7 -8.96 39.51 20.66
C LEU A 7 -8.47 38.23 21.35
N VAL A 8 -8.05 37.26 20.57
CA VAL A 8 -7.43 36.04 21.08
C VAL A 8 -5.91 36.22 21.12
N ALA A 9 -5.30 35.93 22.26
CA ALA A 9 -3.84 35.90 22.39
C ALA A 9 -3.26 34.63 21.74
N ALA A 10 -2.07 34.75 21.16
CA ALA A 10 -1.37 33.59 20.63
C ALA A 10 -0.89 32.66 21.77
N ASN A 11 -0.89 31.35 21.52
CA ASN A 11 -0.31 30.34 22.39
C ASN A 11 1.22 30.29 22.24
N GLU A 12 1.85 29.34 22.95
CA GLU A 12 3.31 29.14 22.93
C GLU A 12 3.88 28.84 21.52
N ARG A 13 3.05 28.34 20.60
CA ARG A 13 3.42 28.06 19.20
C ARG A 13 3.22 29.26 18.27
N GLY A 14 2.71 30.38 18.78
CA GLY A 14 2.33 31.52 17.96
C GLY A 14 1.02 31.32 17.20
N HIS A 15 0.17 30.36 17.62
CA HIS A 15 -1.14 30.12 17.03
C HIS A 15 -2.26 30.72 17.89
N TYR A 16 -3.38 31.07 17.27
CA TYR A 16 -4.55 31.67 17.92
C TYR A 16 -5.61 30.60 18.21
N PRO A 17 -5.79 30.15 19.46
CA PRO A 17 -6.70 29.07 19.80
C PRO A 17 -8.16 29.48 19.78
N ILE A 18 -9.00 28.69 19.12
CA ILE A 18 -10.45 28.84 19.03
C ILE A 18 -11.08 27.69 19.82
N HIS A 19 -11.11 27.88 21.15
CA HIS A 19 -11.48 26.85 22.11
C HIS A 19 -12.82 26.14 21.83
N PRO A 20 -13.92 26.84 21.45
CA PRO A 20 -15.19 26.18 21.15
C PRO A 20 -15.13 25.18 19.98
N MET A 21 -14.18 25.36 19.08
CA MET A 21 -13.99 24.50 17.90
C MET A 21 -12.86 23.49 18.08
N GLY A 22 -12.04 23.61 19.14
CA GLY A 22 -10.88 22.73 19.37
C GLY A 22 -9.78 22.87 18.31
N VAL A 23 -9.73 24.00 17.61
CA VAL A 23 -8.76 24.29 16.56
C VAL A 23 -7.96 25.54 16.89
N GLU A 24 -6.83 25.71 16.22
CA GLU A 24 -5.98 26.89 16.31
C GLU A 24 -5.73 27.46 14.92
N LEU A 25 -5.60 28.77 14.83
CA LEU A 25 -5.25 29.47 13.60
C LEU A 25 -3.76 29.83 13.66
N GLY A 26 -2.97 29.37 12.70
CA GLY A 26 -1.51 29.54 12.72
C GLY A 26 -0.96 29.84 11.34
N ILE A 27 0.28 30.31 11.29
CA ILE A 27 0.98 30.56 10.03
C ILE A 27 1.70 29.28 9.61
N TRP A 28 1.42 28.82 8.40
CA TRP A 28 2.15 27.76 7.73
C TRP A 28 2.98 28.34 6.59
N LEU A 29 4.30 28.15 6.66
CA LEU A 29 5.22 28.50 5.59
C LEU A 29 5.20 27.38 4.55
N GLY A 30 4.68 27.69 3.37
CA GLY A 30 4.65 26.70 2.30
C GLY A 30 4.08 27.24 1.00
N GLN A 31 3.97 26.35 0.03
CA GLN A 31 3.49 26.67 -1.30
C GLN A 31 1.98 26.45 -1.40
N TYR A 32 1.25 27.48 -1.82
CA TYR A 32 -0.14 27.37 -2.22
C TYR A 32 -0.32 27.94 -3.62
N GLY A 33 -0.77 27.09 -4.55
CA GLY A 33 -0.69 27.41 -5.98
C GLY A 33 0.77 27.61 -6.40
N ASN A 34 1.08 28.77 -6.96
CA ASN A 34 2.42 29.12 -7.44
C ASN A 34 3.18 30.06 -6.50
N LEU A 35 2.68 30.28 -5.27
CA LEU A 35 3.23 31.25 -4.33
C LEU A 35 3.69 30.56 -3.04
N GLU A 36 4.96 30.77 -2.70
CA GLU A 36 5.57 30.34 -1.44
C GLU A 36 5.57 31.51 -0.46
N LEU A 37 4.66 31.46 0.51
CA LEU A 37 4.38 32.57 1.42
C LEU A 37 3.96 32.02 2.81
N PRO A 38 3.96 32.86 3.86
CA PRO A 38 3.30 32.55 5.11
C PRO A 38 1.78 32.55 4.92
N TRP A 39 1.18 31.37 4.84
CA TRP A 39 -0.26 31.20 4.70
C TRP A 39 -0.93 30.98 6.06
N LEU A 40 -2.12 31.55 6.22
CA LEU A 40 -2.95 31.26 7.39
C LEU A 40 -3.61 29.89 7.22
N ARG A 41 -3.41 29.00 8.19
CA ARG A 41 -3.93 27.62 8.18
C ARG A 41 -4.51 27.23 9.53
N TRP A 42 -5.38 26.23 9.47
CA TRP A 42 -5.99 25.62 10.64
C TRP A 42 -5.11 24.49 11.16
N TRP A 43 -4.96 24.45 12.48
CA TRP A 43 -4.24 23.43 13.23
C TRP A 43 -5.19 22.83 14.27
N ASP A 44 -4.96 21.59 14.68
CA ASP A 44 -5.64 21.05 15.86
C ASP A 44 -4.99 21.56 17.16
N SER A 45 -5.62 21.29 18.30
CA SER A 45 -5.11 21.66 19.62
C SER A 45 -3.77 21.02 19.98
N GLN A 46 -3.39 19.93 19.30
CA GLN A 46 -2.10 19.25 19.48
C GLN A 46 -0.99 19.86 18.63
N GLY A 47 -1.31 20.81 17.74
CA GLY A 47 -0.36 21.43 16.83
C GLY A 47 -0.13 20.63 15.54
N ASN A 48 -1.07 19.78 15.11
CA ASN A 48 -1.04 19.16 13.79
C ASN A 48 -1.81 20.02 12.78
N LEU A 49 -1.25 20.17 11.58
CA LEU A 49 -1.88 20.92 10.50
C LEU A 49 -3.15 20.19 10.03
N LEU A 50 -4.29 20.88 10.02
CA LEU A 50 -5.51 20.33 9.47
C LEU A 50 -5.45 20.37 7.95
N LEU A 51 -5.37 19.17 7.38
CA LEU A 51 -5.42 18.96 5.94
C LEU A 51 -6.74 19.47 5.37
N THR A 52 -6.65 20.22 4.28
CA THR A 52 -7.77 20.60 3.42
C THR A 52 -8.47 19.37 2.85
N GLY A 53 -9.72 19.53 2.41
CA GLY A 53 -10.45 18.46 1.74
C GLY A 53 -9.69 17.88 0.54
N ASP A 54 -9.04 18.73 -0.24
CA ASP A 54 -8.21 18.33 -1.38
C ASP A 54 -6.97 17.52 -0.98
N GLU A 55 -6.26 17.95 0.07
CA GLU A 55 -5.10 17.23 0.61
C GLU A 55 -5.50 15.84 1.12
N ARG A 56 -6.61 15.75 1.88
CA ARG A 56 -7.15 14.46 2.33
C ARG A 56 -7.53 13.57 1.14
N ALA A 57 -8.25 14.11 0.16
CA ALA A 57 -8.64 13.36 -1.03
C ALA A 57 -7.43 12.89 -1.86
N ARG A 58 -6.34 13.66 -1.91
CA ARG A 58 -5.08 13.20 -2.55
C ARG A 58 -4.43 12.06 -1.77
N ILE A 59 -4.34 12.17 -0.45
CA ILE A 59 -3.78 11.11 0.39
C ILE A 59 -4.59 9.82 0.27
N GLU A 60 -5.91 9.91 0.34
CA GLU A 60 -6.79 8.74 0.21
C GLU A 60 -6.72 8.10 -1.18
N ARG A 61 -6.65 8.92 -2.25
CA ARG A 61 -6.40 8.40 -3.60
C ARG A 61 -5.06 7.69 -3.71
N GLN A 62 -4.00 8.27 -3.17
CA GLN A 62 -2.68 7.64 -3.20
C GLN A 62 -2.66 6.33 -2.41
N ARG A 63 -3.35 6.28 -1.27
CA ARG A 63 -3.49 5.05 -0.48
C ARG A 63 -4.22 3.97 -1.27
N ALA A 64 -5.36 4.31 -1.88
CA ALA A 64 -6.13 3.39 -2.70
C ALA A 64 -5.33 2.90 -3.91
N GLU A 65 -4.55 3.76 -4.56
CA GLU A 65 -3.67 3.36 -5.66
C GLU A 65 -2.55 2.43 -5.21
N ASN A 66 -1.89 2.73 -4.10
CA ASN A 66 -0.85 1.87 -3.54
C ASN A 66 -1.39 0.50 -3.14
N GLU A 67 -2.61 0.45 -2.58
CA GLU A 67 -3.28 -0.80 -2.22
C GLU A 67 -3.61 -1.63 -3.46
N ARG A 68 -4.14 -0.99 -4.52
CA ARG A 68 -4.40 -1.65 -5.80
C ARG A 68 -3.14 -2.24 -6.42
N GLN A 69 -2.05 -1.47 -6.46
CA GLN A 69 -0.77 -1.97 -6.97
C GLN A 69 -0.26 -3.18 -6.20
N ARG A 70 -0.45 -3.20 -4.87
CA ARG A 70 -0.07 -4.36 -4.05
C ARG A 70 -0.94 -5.58 -4.34
N ALA A 71 -2.24 -5.39 -4.53
CA ALA A 71 -3.15 -6.47 -4.90
C ALA A 71 -2.78 -7.06 -6.27
N GLU A 72 -2.56 -6.22 -7.27
CA GLU A 72 -2.12 -6.63 -8.61
C GLU A 72 -0.80 -7.40 -8.58
N GLN A 73 0.17 -6.94 -7.78
CA GLN A 73 1.44 -7.66 -7.60
C GLN A 73 1.27 -9.01 -6.90
N ALA A 74 0.34 -9.12 -5.95
CA ALA A 74 0.06 -10.38 -5.28
C ALA A 74 -0.61 -11.38 -6.23
N GLU A 75 -1.55 -10.92 -7.06
CA GLU A 75 -2.20 -11.73 -8.10
C GLU A 75 -1.16 -12.24 -9.12
N GLN A 76 -0.30 -11.38 -9.64
CA GLN A 76 0.76 -11.78 -10.57
C GLN A 76 1.69 -12.85 -9.99
N ARG A 77 2.06 -12.73 -8.70
CA ARG A 77 2.90 -13.73 -8.04
C ARG A 77 2.16 -15.06 -7.84
N PHE A 78 0.87 -15.00 -7.54
CA PHE A 78 0.04 -16.19 -7.41
C PHE A 78 -0.07 -16.92 -8.76
N GLU A 79 -0.34 -16.19 -9.84
CA GLU A 79 -0.36 -16.76 -11.19
C GLU A 79 0.99 -17.38 -11.59
N GLN A 80 2.10 -16.71 -11.28
CA GLN A 80 3.44 -17.26 -11.52
C GLN A 80 3.68 -18.54 -10.74
N ALA A 81 3.31 -18.59 -9.46
CA ALA A 81 3.46 -19.78 -8.63
C ALA A 81 2.62 -20.96 -9.15
N GLU A 82 1.40 -20.70 -9.64
CA GLU A 82 0.55 -21.72 -10.27
C GLU A 82 1.19 -22.28 -11.54
N VAL A 83 1.75 -21.40 -12.40
CA VAL A 83 2.46 -21.82 -13.61
C VAL A 83 3.69 -22.69 -13.27
N GLU A 84 4.47 -22.29 -12.27
CA GLU A 84 5.64 -23.05 -11.81
C GLU A 84 5.23 -24.43 -11.27
N LEU A 85 4.18 -24.48 -10.44
CA LEU A 85 3.65 -25.74 -9.89
C LEU A 85 3.15 -26.67 -10.99
N GLN A 86 2.44 -26.14 -11.99
CA GLN A 86 2.00 -26.91 -13.14
C GLN A 86 3.18 -27.46 -13.94
N GLN A 87 4.21 -26.64 -14.15
CA GLN A 87 5.40 -27.06 -14.88
C GLN A 87 6.17 -28.15 -14.12
N GLU A 88 6.29 -28.03 -12.80
CA GLU A 88 6.93 -29.05 -11.97
C GLU A 88 6.17 -30.38 -12.06
N ARG A 89 4.83 -30.35 -11.94
CA ARG A 89 3.98 -31.54 -12.08
C ARG A 89 4.16 -32.22 -13.42
N GLN A 90 4.18 -31.47 -14.52
CA GLN A 90 4.40 -32.01 -15.86
C GLN A 90 5.78 -32.68 -15.98
N ARG A 91 6.82 -32.10 -15.37
CA ARG A 91 8.16 -32.69 -15.37
C ARG A 91 8.20 -33.99 -14.57
N ALA A 92 7.63 -34.00 -13.38
CA ALA A 92 7.55 -35.18 -12.53
C ALA A 92 6.76 -36.31 -13.21
N GLU A 93 5.67 -35.99 -13.90
CA GLU A 93 4.88 -36.96 -14.66
C GLU A 93 5.66 -37.51 -15.86
N ALA A 94 6.33 -36.64 -16.62
CA ALA A 94 7.15 -37.07 -17.75
C ALA A 94 8.33 -37.95 -17.32
N GLU A 95 8.94 -37.67 -16.16
CA GLU A 95 9.99 -38.50 -15.57
C GLU A 95 9.45 -39.87 -15.16
N ARG A 96 8.29 -39.92 -14.48
CA ARG A 96 7.61 -41.19 -14.14
C ARG A 96 7.31 -42.03 -15.37
N GLN A 97 6.73 -41.44 -16.41
CA GLN A 97 6.43 -42.16 -17.67
C GLN A 97 7.71 -42.67 -18.37
N ARG A 98 8.83 -41.97 -18.25
CA ARG A 98 10.12 -42.43 -18.78
C ARG A 98 10.66 -43.61 -17.97
N ALA A 99 10.62 -43.51 -16.65
CA ALA A 99 11.04 -44.58 -15.74
C ALA A 99 10.21 -45.85 -15.94
N GLU A 100 8.88 -45.71 -16.05
CA GLU A 100 7.96 -46.83 -16.31
C GLU A 100 8.26 -47.52 -17.64
N ARG A 101 8.45 -46.76 -18.73
CA ARG A 101 8.81 -47.33 -20.03
C ARG A 101 10.15 -48.04 -20.02
N LEU A 102 11.14 -47.49 -19.30
CA LEU A 102 12.45 -48.13 -19.16
C LEU A 102 12.33 -49.44 -18.37
N ALA A 103 11.60 -49.43 -17.26
CA ALA A 103 11.32 -50.63 -16.46
C ALA A 103 10.61 -51.70 -17.30
N GLU A 104 9.64 -51.32 -18.13
CA GLU A 104 8.95 -52.25 -19.03
C GLU A 104 9.89 -52.88 -20.08
N LEU A 105 10.78 -52.08 -20.68
CA LEU A 105 11.81 -52.58 -21.60
C LEU A 105 12.80 -53.54 -20.92
N LEU A 106 13.22 -53.24 -19.69
CA LEU A 106 14.12 -54.11 -18.91
C LEU A 106 13.45 -55.45 -18.59
N ARG A 107 12.18 -55.43 -18.14
CA ARG A 107 11.38 -56.65 -17.90
C ARG A 107 11.20 -57.48 -19.17
N ALA A 108 10.98 -56.83 -20.32
CA ALA A 108 10.89 -57.54 -21.61
C ALA A 108 12.20 -58.23 -22.02
N GLN A 109 13.34 -57.77 -21.49
CA GLN A 109 14.65 -58.43 -21.66
C GLN A 109 14.97 -59.44 -20.54
N GLY A 110 14.05 -59.67 -19.60
CA GLY A 110 14.22 -60.63 -18.49
C GLY A 110 15.08 -60.12 -17.33
N ILE A 111 15.33 -58.81 -17.25
CA ILE A 111 16.05 -58.16 -16.15
C ILE A 111 14.99 -57.54 -15.23
N ASP A 112 15.04 -57.86 -13.93
CA ASP A 112 14.13 -57.24 -12.95
C ASP A 112 14.65 -55.84 -12.56
N PRO A 113 13.94 -54.74 -12.90
CA PRO A 113 14.37 -53.40 -12.57
C PRO A 113 14.30 -53.06 -11.06
N GLU A 114 13.67 -53.87 -10.21
CA GLU A 114 13.61 -53.65 -8.76
C GLU A 114 14.78 -54.30 -7.99
N GLU A 115 15.57 -55.16 -8.64
CA GLU A 115 16.75 -55.82 -8.05
C GLU A 115 18.11 -55.22 -8.48
N LEU A 116 18.10 -54.07 -9.18
CA LEU A 116 19.28 -53.28 -9.58
C LEU A 116 19.63 -52.21 -8.55
#